data_AF-A0A0F6A7D4-F1
#
_entry.id   AF-A0A0F6A7D4-F1
#
_cell.length_a   1.000
_cell.length_b   1.000
_cell.length_c   1.000
_cell.angle_alpha   90.00
_cell.angle_beta   90.00
_cell.angle_gamma   90.00
#
_symmetry.space_group_name_H-M   'P 1'
#
loop_
_entity.id
_entity.type
_entity.pdbx_description
1 polymer ?
#
loop_
_entity_poly.entity_id
_entity_poly.type
_entity_poly.pdbx_seq_one_letter_code
_entity_poly.pdbx_strand_id
1 'polypeptide(L)'
;MKKQWMCLIASLFITGCKDNTFNIGIDSNFECDIAQANATFPNMGYPVEFRFTNMSDSSVRVLTWHTPFEGWWSKFLLVEQNGKKLDYLGPMAKRSAADEDDYITFLPNETKVALIDLAQAYQFDVEAPLTITYQNNLVHPEKLEAYCSVSLLPIRP
;
A
#
# COMPACT_ATOMS: atom_id res chain seq x y z
N MET A 1 42.96 -23.72 47.48
CA MET A 1 42.69 -22.48 46.72
C MET A 1 42.77 -22.80 45.24
N LYS A 2 41.68 -22.61 44.51
CA LYS A 2 41.41 -23.09 43.15
C LYS A 2 42.30 -22.38 42.11
N LYS A 3 42.93 -23.14 41.20
CA LYS A 3 43.50 -22.58 39.96
C LYS A 3 43.07 -23.44 38.75
N GLN A 4 42.42 -22.71 37.86
CA GLN A 4 41.83 -23.07 36.58
C GLN A 4 42.86 -23.64 35.58
N TRP A 5 42.49 -24.66 34.81
CA TRP A 5 42.92 -24.78 33.41
C TRP A 5 42.09 -25.80 32.63
N MET A 6 42.00 -25.56 31.31
CA MET A 6 41.26 -26.28 30.25
C MET A 6 39.79 -25.85 30.06
N CYS A 7 39.50 -25.11 28.98
CA CYS A 7 39.25 -25.70 27.67
C CYS A 7 39.20 -24.61 26.57
N LEU A 8 39.97 -24.85 25.51
CA LEU A 8 39.84 -24.28 24.17
C LEU A 8 38.47 -24.61 23.60
N ILE A 9 37.69 -23.63 23.11
CA ILE A 9 36.94 -23.71 21.85
C ILE A 9 36.81 -22.29 21.27
N ALA A 10 37.46 -22.08 20.13
CA ALA A 10 37.16 -21.00 19.20
C ALA A 10 35.82 -21.32 18.51
N SER A 11 34.86 -20.40 18.56
CA SER A 11 33.70 -20.41 17.66
C SER A 11 33.13 -19.00 17.57
N LEU A 12 33.57 -18.31 16.53
CA LEU A 12 33.03 -17.05 16.04
C LEU A 12 31.64 -17.36 15.46
N PHE A 13 30.58 -17.27 16.27
CA PHE A 13 29.22 -17.21 15.75
C PHE A 13 28.77 -15.76 15.80
N ILE A 14 29.11 -15.03 14.74
CA ILE A 14 28.36 -13.83 14.35
C ILE A 14 27.04 -14.37 13.79
N THR A 15 26.11 -14.72 14.68
CA THR A 15 24.72 -14.93 14.28
C THR A 15 24.19 -13.55 13.93
N GLY A 16 23.82 -13.41 12.66
CA GLY A 16 23.48 -12.15 12.02
C GLY A 16 22.49 -11.30 12.80
N CYS A 17 22.62 -9.99 12.62
CA CYS A 17 21.49 -9.10 12.82
C CYS A 17 20.33 -9.66 12.02
N LYS A 18 19.31 -10.18 12.71
CA LYS A 18 17.97 -10.13 12.14
C LYS A 18 17.74 -8.67 11.86
N ASP A 19 17.58 -8.32 10.60
CA ASP A 19 17.01 -7.04 10.23
C ASP A 19 15.68 -6.97 10.95
N ASN A 20 15.65 -6.21 12.05
CA ASN A 20 14.42 -5.76 12.65
C ASN A 20 13.86 -4.75 11.65
N THR A 21 13.28 -5.25 10.56
CA THR A 21 12.27 -4.52 9.83
C THR A 21 11.15 -4.35 10.85
N PHE A 22 11.19 -3.21 11.53
CA PHE A 22 10.08 -2.74 12.32
C PHE A 22 8.99 -2.40 11.30
N ASN A 23 8.24 -3.43 10.90
CA ASN A 23 6.89 -3.20 10.41
C ASN A 23 6.20 -2.48 11.55
N ILE A 24 6.07 -1.16 11.42
CA ILE A 24 5.10 -0.41 12.20
C ILE A 24 3.76 -0.90 11.67
N GLY A 25 3.36 -2.09 12.14
CA GLY A 25 1.97 -2.46 12.19
C GLY A 25 1.35 -1.47 13.15
N ILE A 26 0.90 -0.33 12.61
CA ILE A 26 -0.33 0.26 13.12
C ILE A 26 -1.29 -0.91 13.21
N ASP A 27 -1.90 -1.12 14.37
CA ASP A 27 -2.86 -2.19 14.66
C ASP A 27 -4.14 -1.97 13.83
N SER A 28 -3.99 -1.97 12.50
CA SER A 28 -5.05 -1.83 11.54
C SER A 28 -5.52 -3.24 11.23
N ASN A 29 -6.79 -3.49 11.55
CA ASN A 29 -7.54 -4.67 11.08
C ASN A 29 -7.72 -4.69 9.55
N PHE A 30 -6.92 -3.91 8.82
CA PHE A 30 -6.99 -3.70 7.40
C PHE A 30 -5.58 -3.55 6.85
N GLU A 31 -5.18 -4.48 6.01
CA GLU A 31 -3.89 -4.50 5.34
C GLU A 31 -4.03 -3.92 3.93
N CYS A 32 -3.00 -3.22 3.47
CA CYS A 32 -2.91 -2.75 2.10
C CYS A 32 -1.57 -3.16 1.47
N ASP A 33 -1.61 -3.62 0.23
CA ASP A 33 -0.46 -3.86 -0.63
C ASP A 33 -0.63 -3.18 -1.99
N ILE A 34 0.48 -2.73 -2.57
CA ILE A 34 0.52 -2.07 -3.88
C ILE A 34 1.56 -2.78 -4.74
N ALA A 35 1.16 -3.19 -5.92
CA ALA A 35 2.04 -3.84 -6.89
C ALA A 35 1.86 -3.25 -8.28
N GLN A 36 2.91 -3.35 -9.10
CA GLN A 36 2.73 -3.21 -10.54
C GLN A 36 1.90 -4.39 -11.03
N ALA A 37 0.93 -4.13 -11.90
CA ALA A 37 0.07 -5.21 -12.36
C ALA A 37 0.86 -6.22 -13.22
N ASN A 38 0.66 -7.51 -12.95
CA ASN A 38 1.41 -8.60 -13.60
C ASN A 38 0.92 -8.95 -15.02
N ALA A 39 -0.20 -8.36 -15.45
CA ALA A 39 -0.81 -8.59 -16.75
C ALA A 39 -0.71 -7.34 -17.63
N THR A 40 -0.70 -7.53 -18.94
CA THR A 40 -0.77 -6.43 -19.90
C THR A 40 -2.22 -5.98 -20.07
N PHE A 41 -2.46 -4.68 -19.92
CA PHE A 41 -3.77 -4.05 -20.12
C PHE A 41 -3.70 -3.11 -21.33
N PRO A 42 -4.27 -3.48 -22.50
CA PRO A 42 -4.09 -2.73 -23.75
C PRO A 42 -4.50 -1.26 -23.71
N ASN A 43 -5.37 -0.89 -22.77
CA ASN A 43 -5.91 0.47 -22.62
C ASN A 43 -5.40 1.19 -21.36
N MET A 44 -4.36 0.67 -20.70
CA MET A 44 -3.75 1.32 -19.54
C MET A 44 -2.28 1.64 -19.82
N GLY A 45 -1.89 2.88 -19.56
CA GLY A 45 -0.51 3.33 -19.74
C GLY A 45 0.42 2.81 -18.65
N TYR A 46 -0.05 2.78 -17.40
CA TYR A 46 0.72 2.29 -16.26
C TYR A 46 -0.22 1.64 -15.21
N PRO A 47 -0.54 0.35 -15.36
CA PRO A 47 -1.47 -0.36 -14.49
C PRO A 47 -0.85 -0.66 -13.11
N VAL A 48 -1.54 -0.26 -12.05
CA VAL A 48 -1.16 -0.51 -10.65
C VAL A 48 -2.28 -1.27 -9.95
N GLU A 49 -1.93 -2.38 -9.32
CA GLU A 49 -2.83 -3.20 -8.51
C GLU A 49 -2.74 -2.77 -7.05
N PHE A 50 -3.89 -2.55 -6.43
CA PHE A 50 -4.05 -2.34 -5.00
C PHE A 50 -4.81 -3.51 -4.41
N ARG A 51 -4.28 -4.07 -3.33
CA ARG A 51 -4.89 -5.17 -2.60
C ARG A 51 -5.20 -4.71 -1.20
N PHE A 52 -6.44 -4.86 -0.79
CA PHE A 52 -6.92 -4.49 0.53
C PHE A 52 -7.48 -5.73 1.20
N THR A 53 -7.01 -6.06 2.40
CA THR A 53 -7.42 -7.25 3.14
C THR A 53 -8.00 -6.86 4.48
N ASN A 54 -9.23 -7.31 4.76
CA ASN A 54 -9.81 -7.21 6.09
C ASN A 54 -9.21 -8.30 7.00
N MET A 55 -8.34 -7.91 7.93
CA MET A 55 -7.66 -8.84 8.85
C MET A 55 -8.50 -9.17 10.10
N SER A 56 -9.71 -8.63 10.23
CA SER A 56 -10.60 -8.95 11.35
C SER A 56 -11.42 -10.23 11.13
N ASP A 57 -12.04 -10.67 12.22
CA ASP A 57 -13.01 -11.78 12.25
C ASP A 57 -14.46 -11.33 11.96
N SER A 58 -14.67 -10.04 11.63
CA SER A 58 -15.98 -9.45 11.39
C SER A 58 -16.06 -8.81 10.00
N SER A 59 -17.29 -8.60 9.51
CA SER A 59 -17.47 -7.86 8.26
C SER A 59 -17.26 -6.38 8.48
N VAL A 60 -16.54 -5.73 7.57
CA VAL A 60 -16.21 -4.31 7.64
C VAL A 60 -16.78 -3.60 6.42
N ARG A 61 -17.43 -2.45 6.63
CA ARG A 61 -17.88 -1.56 5.56
C ARG A 61 -16.88 -0.44 5.37
N VAL A 62 -16.38 -0.28 4.16
CA VAL A 62 -15.38 0.72 3.77
C VAL A 62 -16.02 1.71 2.82
N LEU A 63 -15.82 3.00 3.09
CA LEU A 63 -16.21 4.06 2.17
C LEU A 63 -15.27 4.02 0.97
N THR A 64 -15.81 3.91 -0.25
CA THR A 64 -15.00 3.83 -1.48
C THR A 64 -14.30 5.12 -1.83
N TRP A 65 -14.75 6.25 -1.28
CA TRP A 65 -14.14 7.54 -1.53
C TRP A 65 -12.71 7.58 -1.04
N HIS A 66 -11.85 8.24 -1.82
CA HIS A 66 -10.42 8.32 -1.54
C HIS A 66 -9.77 6.92 -1.47
N THR A 67 -10.29 5.98 -2.26
CA THR A 67 -9.71 4.65 -2.45
C THR A 67 -9.60 4.33 -3.93
N PRO A 68 -8.73 3.40 -4.34
CA PRO A 68 -8.70 2.92 -5.71
C PRO A 68 -10.03 2.35 -6.23
N PHE A 69 -10.97 1.96 -5.35
CA PHE A 69 -12.27 1.41 -5.74
C PHE A 69 -13.20 2.45 -6.38
N GLU A 70 -12.95 3.75 -6.19
CA GLU A 70 -13.71 4.79 -6.89
C GLU A 70 -13.07 5.19 -8.24
N GLY A 71 -11.89 4.67 -8.59
CA GLY A 71 -11.09 5.22 -9.67
C GLY A 71 -10.60 6.64 -9.35
N TRP A 72 -10.45 7.51 -10.35
CA TRP A 72 -9.80 8.82 -10.18
C TRP A 72 -10.73 9.98 -9.81
N TRP A 73 -11.71 9.79 -8.92
CA TRP A 73 -12.56 10.92 -8.46
C TRP A 73 -11.97 11.73 -7.30
N SER A 74 -10.77 11.37 -6.84
CA SER A 74 -10.03 12.12 -5.85
C SER A 74 -8.51 11.86 -5.90
N LYS A 75 -7.76 12.74 -5.25
CA LYS A 75 -6.34 12.53 -4.95
C LYS A 75 -6.19 11.68 -3.68
N PHE A 76 -5.97 10.39 -3.82
CA PHE A 76 -5.72 9.47 -2.70
C PHE A 76 -4.28 8.92 -2.65
N LEU A 77 -3.42 9.31 -3.60
CA LEU A 77 -2.01 8.91 -3.61
C LEU A 77 -1.06 10.10 -3.41
N LEU A 78 0.01 9.82 -2.68
CA LEU A 78 1.26 10.56 -2.77
C LEU A 78 2.17 9.80 -3.75
N VAL A 79 2.50 10.45 -4.87
CA VAL A 79 3.41 9.89 -5.88
C VAL A 79 4.67 10.75 -5.92
N GLU A 80 5.82 10.09 -5.82
CA GLU A 80 7.12 10.74 -5.83
C GLU A 80 8.02 10.11 -6.90
N GLN A 81 8.77 10.95 -7.62
CA GLN A 81 9.78 10.54 -8.57
C GLN A 81 11.02 11.42 -8.40
N ASN A 82 12.20 10.80 -8.32
CA ASN A 82 13.47 11.51 -8.11
C ASN A 82 13.45 12.45 -6.88
N GLY A 83 12.79 12.03 -5.80
CA GLY A 83 12.66 12.80 -4.56
C GLY A 83 11.72 14.02 -4.64
N LYS A 84 10.93 14.14 -5.72
CA LYS A 84 9.94 15.22 -5.89
C LYS A 84 8.52 14.64 -5.93
N LYS A 85 7.61 15.30 -5.22
CA LYS A 85 6.17 15.01 -5.29
C LYS A 85 5.63 15.40 -6.65
N LEU A 86 4.88 14.50 -7.27
CA LEU A 86 4.18 14.75 -8.52
C LEU A 86 2.82 15.37 -8.26
N ASP A 87 2.40 16.23 -9.19
CA ASP A 87 1.08 16.85 -9.16
C ASP A 87 -0.01 15.87 -9.58
N TYR A 88 -1.14 15.94 -8.90
CA TYR A 88 -2.34 15.21 -9.28
C TYR A 88 -3.09 16.01 -10.34
N LEU A 89 -3.41 15.35 -11.46
CA LEU A 89 -4.01 15.95 -12.65
C LEU A 89 -5.42 15.39 -12.94
N GLY A 90 -5.93 14.50 -12.08
CA GLY A 90 -7.26 13.91 -12.21
C GLY A 90 -8.39 14.80 -11.66
N PRO A 91 -9.66 14.38 -11.82
CA PRO A 91 -10.81 15.13 -11.32
C PRO A 91 -10.93 15.07 -9.79
N MET A 92 -11.55 16.10 -9.22
CA MET A 92 -11.85 16.19 -7.79
C MET A 92 -13.36 16.31 -7.58
N ALA A 93 -13.98 15.27 -7.04
CA ALA A 93 -15.41 15.27 -6.77
C ALA A 93 -15.78 16.12 -5.54
N LYS A 94 -16.85 16.90 -5.66
CA LYS A 94 -17.55 17.50 -4.51
C LYS A 94 -18.70 16.59 -4.12
N ARG A 95 -18.81 16.23 -2.83
CA ARG A 95 -19.75 15.20 -2.36
C ARG A 95 -20.66 15.71 -1.24
N SER A 96 -21.86 15.12 -1.16
CA SER A 96 -22.78 15.25 -0.02
C SER A 96 -22.35 14.30 1.10
N ALA A 97 -23.23 14.04 2.08
CA ALA A 97 -23.06 12.87 2.94
C ALA A 97 -23.08 11.60 2.07
N ALA A 98 -22.28 10.61 2.47
CA ALA A 98 -22.25 9.31 1.81
C ALA A 98 -23.60 8.60 1.97
N ASP A 99 -24.01 7.87 0.95
CA ASP A 99 -25.15 6.97 0.99
C ASP A 99 -24.69 5.51 1.09
N GLU A 100 -25.63 4.56 1.06
CA GLU A 100 -25.32 3.13 1.20
C GLU A 100 -24.50 2.57 0.04
N ASP A 101 -24.64 3.14 -1.16
CA ASP A 101 -23.99 2.69 -2.40
C ASP A 101 -22.54 3.17 -2.48
N ASP A 102 -22.16 4.18 -1.69
CA ASP A 102 -20.77 4.65 -1.56
C ASP A 102 -19.86 3.68 -0.77
N TYR A 103 -20.42 2.65 -0.14
CA TYR A 103 -19.68 1.68 0.68
C TYR A 103 -19.55 0.33 0.01
N ILE A 104 -18.38 -0.29 0.22
CA ILE A 104 -18.14 -1.71 -0.09
C ILE A 104 -17.97 -2.50 1.20
N THR A 105 -18.42 -3.76 1.19
CA THR A 105 -18.29 -4.66 2.35
C THR A 105 -17.16 -5.65 2.12
N PHE A 106 -16.24 -5.74 3.07
CA PHE A 106 -15.26 -6.80 3.19
C PHE A 106 -15.73 -7.82 4.21
N LEU A 107 -15.83 -9.09 3.82
CA LEU A 107 -16.05 -10.20 4.74
C LEU A 107 -14.78 -10.43 5.59
N PRO A 108 -14.87 -11.19 6.69
CA PRO A 108 -13.70 -11.56 7.49
C PRO A 108 -12.61 -12.20 6.62
N ASN A 109 -11.37 -11.73 6.73
CA ASN A 109 -10.23 -12.23 5.96
C ASN A 109 -10.37 -12.10 4.42
N GLU A 110 -11.32 -11.29 3.94
CA GLU A 110 -11.50 -11.05 2.51
C GLU A 110 -10.46 -10.06 1.99
N THR A 111 -9.81 -10.42 0.87
CA THR A 111 -9.05 -9.48 0.06
C THR A 111 -9.89 -9.02 -1.13
N LYS A 112 -10.01 -7.71 -1.32
CA LYS A 112 -10.47 -7.13 -2.59
C LYS A 112 -9.33 -6.43 -3.30
N VAL A 113 -9.43 -6.43 -4.62
CA VAL A 113 -8.41 -5.90 -5.52
C VAL A 113 -9.02 -4.78 -6.35
N ALA A 114 -8.26 -3.70 -6.51
CA ALA A 114 -8.57 -2.59 -7.42
C ALA A 114 -7.41 -2.39 -8.38
N LEU A 115 -7.74 -2.17 -9.65
CA LEU A 115 -6.77 -1.91 -10.71
C LEU A 115 -6.99 -0.49 -11.23
N ILE A 116 -5.96 0.35 -11.17
CA ILE A 116 -6.01 1.72 -11.68
C ILE A 116 -4.87 1.98 -12.66
N ASP A 117 -5.12 2.85 -13.64
CA ASP A 117 -4.07 3.34 -14.54
C ASP A 117 -3.49 4.65 -13.98
N LEU A 118 -2.26 4.61 -13.49
CA LEU A 118 -1.58 5.77 -12.89
C LEU A 118 -1.40 6.91 -13.90
N ALA A 119 -1.24 6.58 -15.19
CA ALA A 119 -1.03 7.55 -16.26
C ALA A 119 -2.27 8.41 -16.55
N GLN A 120 -3.45 8.04 -16.02
CA GLN A 120 -4.66 8.85 -16.16
C GLN A 120 -4.68 10.08 -15.23
N ALA A 121 -3.91 10.07 -14.14
CA ALA A 121 -3.97 11.11 -13.12
C ALA A 121 -2.61 11.73 -12.76
N TYR A 122 -1.49 11.16 -13.24
CA TYR A 122 -0.14 11.66 -12.99
C TYR A 122 0.69 11.65 -14.27
N GLN A 123 1.61 12.60 -14.39
CA GLN A 123 2.65 12.64 -15.42
C GLN A 123 4.00 12.30 -14.80
N PHE A 124 4.71 11.35 -15.39
CA PHE A 124 5.99 10.84 -14.89
C PHE A 124 6.80 10.18 -16.01
N ASP A 125 8.09 10.00 -15.75
CA ASP A 125 8.97 9.20 -16.59
C ASP A 125 8.80 7.71 -16.27
N VAL A 126 8.32 6.91 -17.24
CA VAL A 126 8.10 5.46 -17.07
C VAL A 126 9.41 4.67 -16.97
N GLU A 127 10.53 5.26 -17.39
CA GLU A 127 11.87 4.65 -17.35
C GLU A 127 12.59 4.90 -16.02
N ALA A 128 12.01 5.70 -15.13
CA ALA A 128 12.56 6.01 -13.82
C ALA A 128 11.72 5.42 -12.67
N PRO A 129 12.33 5.03 -11.54
CA PRO A 129 11.59 4.52 -10.39
C PRO A 129 10.56 5.53 -9.86
N LEU A 130 9.42 5.01 -9.41
CA LEU A 130 8.35 5.77 -8.77
C LEU A 130 8.08 5.23 -7.37
N THR A 131 7.90 6.13 -6.41
CA THR A 131 7.37 5.78 -5.09
C THR A 131 5.90 6.17 -5.04
N ILE A 132 5.05 5.18 -4.75
CA ILE A 132 3.61 5.35 -4.60
C ILE A 132 3.26 5.05 -3.16
N THR A 133 2.61 6.01 -2.50
CA THR A 133 2.13 5.88 -1.13
C THR A 133 0.64 6.14 -1.09
N TYR A 134 -0.09 5.18 -0.54
CA TYR A 134 -1.49 5.32 -0.16
C TYR A 134 -1.58 5.48 1.35
N GLN A 135 -2.28 6.53 1.78
CA GLN A 135 -2.57 6.78 3.18
C GLN A 135 -3.95 7.38 3.28
N ASN A 136 -4.89 6.64 3.84
CA ASN A 136 -6.24 7.15 4.05
C ASN A 136 -6.94 6.49 5.24
N ASN A 137 -7.93 7.20 5.77
CA ASN A 137 -8.92 6.64 6.68
C ASN A 137 -10.08 6.07 5.85
N LEU A 138 -10.26 4.76 5.94
CA LEU A 138 -11.17 3.96 5.13
C LEU A 138 -12.60 3.95 5.65
N VAL A 139 -12.85 4.45 6.87
CA VAL A 139 -14.18 4.43 7.49
C VAL A 139 -14.52 5.74 8.21
N HIS A 140 -15.79 6.11 8.10
CA HIS A 140 -16.46 7.07 8.96
C HIS A 140 -17.56 6.29 9.70
N PRO A 141 -17.66 6.22 11.04
CA PRO A 141 -16.90 6.88 12.13
C PRO A 141 -15.89 6.00 12.90
N GLU A 142 -15.69 4.73 12.51
CA GLU A 142 -14.68 3.85 13.14
C GLU A 142 -13.29 4.08 12.50
N LYS A 143 -12.23 4.12 13.30
CA LYS A 143 -10.85 4.41 12.86
C LYS A 143 -10.23 3.22 12.12
N LEU A 144 -10.65 2.96 10.89
CA LEU A 144 -9.96 2.01 10.02
C LEU A 144 -9.01 2.80 9.13
N GLU A 145 -7.73 2.72 9.42
CA GLU A 145 -6.69 3.36 8.61
C GLU A 145 -6.00 2.31 7.75
N ALA A 146 -5.69 2.65 6.50
CA ALA A 146 -4.82 1.86 5.66
C ALA A 146 -3.66 2.70 5.17
N TYR A 147 -2.48 2.09 5.26
CA TYR A 147 -1.23 2.67 4.81
C TYR A 147 -0.44 1.61 4.07
N CYS A 148 0.03 1.96 2.88
CA CYS A 148 0.91 1.11 2.08
C CYS A 148 1.76 2.01 1.19
N SER A 149 3.03 1.66 1.04
CA SER A 149 3.98 2.41 0.22
C SER A 149 4.86 1.42 -0.51
N VAL A 150 5.05 1.65 -1.81
CA VAL A 150 5.87 0.80 -2.68
C VAL A 150 6.74 1.68 -3.57
N SER A 151 7.96 1.21 -3.84
CA SER A 151 8.79 1.77 -4.92
C SER A 151 8.76 0.82 -6.10
N LEU A 152 8.13 1.25 -7.19
CA LEU A 152 8.02 0.48 -8.43
C LEU A 152 9.19 0.80 -9.34
N LEU A 153 9.80 -0.26 -9.87
CA LEU A 153 10.85 -0.15 -10.86
C LEU A 153 10.26 0.13 -12.26
N PRO A 154 11.08 0.66 -13.18
CA PRO A 154 10.67 0.88 -14.56
C PRO A 154 10.14 -0.39 -15.22
N ILE A 155 9.12 -0.24 -16.07
CA ILE A 155 8.66 -1.33 -16.94
C ILE A 155 9.79 -1.58 -17.94
N ARG A 156 10.49 -2.70 -17.81
CA ARG A 156 11.50 -3.08 -18.81
C ARG A 156 10.77 -3.50 -20.10
N PRO A 157 11.17 -2.96 -21.27
CA PRO A 157 10.64 -3.39 -22.56
C PRO A 157 11.02 -4.83 -22.90
#